data_AF-A0A2V2ZJG8-F1
#
_entry.id   AF-A0A2V2ZJG8-F1
#
_cell.length_a   1.000
_cell.length_b   1.000
_cell.length_c   1.000
_cell.angle_alpha   90.00
_cell.angle_beta   90.00
_cell.angle_gamma   90.00
#
_symmetry.space_group_name_H-M   'P 1'
#
loop_
_entity.id
_entity.type
_entity.pdbx_description
1 polymer ?
#
loop_
_entity_poly.entity_id
_entity_poly.type
_entity_poly.pdbx_seq_one_letter_code
_entity_poly.pdbx_strand_id
1 'polypeptide(L)'
;MSNKKFCCERLEGAYSVQNGFGLNFRIVKFSEPLYSKLKLINPNMLDKGFVMTSGYIHTINDERTMSLFINNCPFCGQKLSDFYKSDDYVQEIIND
;
A
#
# COMPACT_ATOMS: atom_id res chain seq x y z
N MET A 1 20.73 -9.33 10.90
CA MET A 1 19.25 -9.32 10.89
C MET A 1 18.81 -9.86 9.55
N SER A 2 18.02 -10.93 9.48
CA SER A 2 17.58 -11.47 8.19
C SER A 2 16.76 -10.39 7.47
N ASN A 3 17.20 -9.99 6.28
CA ASN A 3 16.45 -9.12 5.36
C ASN A 3 15.16 -9.84 4.94
N LYS A 4 14.15 -9.89 5.82
CA LYS A 4 12.83 -10.36 5.44
C LYS A 4 12.18 -9.24 4.63
N LYS A 5 11.85 -9.53 3.37
CA LYS A 5 11.12 -8.64 2.46
C LYS A 5 9.69 -8.34 2.94
N PHE A 6 9.17 -9.17 3.85
CA PHE A 6 7.80 -9.11 4.36
C PHE A 6 7.76 -9.25 5.88
N CYS A 7 6.80 -8.59 6.52
CA CYS A 7 6.63 -8.68 7.97
C CYS A 7 6.02 -10.01 8.44
N CYS A 8 5.34 -10.75 7.55
CA CYS A 8 4.86 -12.11 7.80
C CYS A 8 4.51 -12.83 6.49
N GLU A 9 4.42 -14.17 6.54
CA GLU A 9 4.13 -15.03 5.39
C GLU A 9 2.73 -14.79 4.78
N ARG A 10 1.73 -14.45 5.61
CA ARG A 10 0.38 -14.14 5.11
C ARG A 10 0.36 -12.85 4.29
N LEU A 11 1.12 -11.85 4.69
CA LEU A 11 1.26 -10.61 3.92
C LEU A 11 2.05 -10.84 2.65
N GLU A 12 3.09 -11.68 2.68
CA GLU A 12 3.83 -12.09 1.48
C GLU A 12 2.90 -12.71 0.43
N GLY A 13 1.97 -13.57 0.86
CA GLY A 13 0.91 -14.09 -0.01
C GLY A 13 0.11 -12.97 -0.66
N ALA A 14 -0.50 -12.08 0.13
CA ALA A 14 -1.31 -10.97 -0.39
C ALA A 14 -0.51 -9.99 -1.27
N TYR A 15 0.78 -9.80 -0.99
CA TYR A 15 1.67 -8.93 -1.78
C TYR A 15 2.00 -9.56 -3.16
N SER A 16 2.22 -10.87 -3.19
CA SER A 16 2.73 -11.58 -4.37
C SER A 16 1.64 -11.96 -5.37
N VAL A 17 0.37 -11.87 -4.97
CA VAL A 17 -0.78 -12.15 -5.84
C VAL A 17 -0.90 -11.08 -6.94
N GLN A 18 -1.28 -11.51 -8.14
CA GLN A 18 -1.54 -10.62 -9.27
C GLN A 18 -2.75 -9.71 -9.03
N ASN A 19 -2.70 -8.50 -9.58
CA ASN A 19 -3.68 -7.43 -9.35
C ASN A 19 -5.15 -7.89 -9.49
N GLY A 20 -5.46 -8.76 -10.46
CA GLY A 20 -6.84 -9.16 -10.74
C GLY A 20 -7.39 -10.32 -9.88
N PHE A 21 -6.62 -10.86 -8.93
CA PHE A 21 -7.00 -12.09 -8.23
C PHE A 21 -7.15 -11.88 -6.73
N GLY A 22 -8.38 -11.98 -6.22
CA GLY A 22 -8.65 -12.05 -4.77
C GLY A 22 -8.08 -10.89 -3.95
N LEU A 23 -7.82 -11.16 -2.67
CA LEU A 23 -7.31 -10.17 -1.74
C LEU A 23 -5.85 -9.83 -2.02
N ASN A 24 -5.59 -8.59 -2.42
CA ASN A 24 -4.26 -8.07 -2.76
C ASN A 24 -3.80 -7.03 -1.74
N PHE A 25 -2.50 -6.98 -1.49
CA PHE A 25 -1.84 -5.93 -0.74
C PHE A 25 -0.95 -5.12 -1.70
N ARG A 26 -1.10 -3.79 -1.68
CA ARG A 26 -0.32 -2.87 -2.51
C ARG A 26 0.27 -1.75 -1.69
N ILE A 27 1.54 -1.46 -1.97
CA ILE A 27 2.24 -0.30 -1.44
C ILE A 27 2.25 0.75 -2.53
N VAL A 28 1.63 1.89 -2.26
CA VAL A 28 1.47 2.97 -3.23
C VAL A 28 2.18 4.22 -2.78
N LYS A 29 2.65 5.02 -3.73
CA LYS A 29 3.25 6.33 -3.47
C LYS A 29 2.36 7.41 -4.06
N PHE A 30 2.07 8.45 -3.29
CA PHE A 30 1.30 9.58 -3.80
C PHE A 30 2.19 10.46 -4.67
N SER A 31 1.69 10.88 -5.83
CA SER A 31 2.33 11.91 -6.65
C SER A 31 2.56 13.19 -5.85
N GLU A 32 3.60 13.96 -6.17
CA GLU A 32 3.94 15.23 -5.50
C GLU A 32 2.73 16.20 -5.40
N PRO A 33 1.95 16.42 -6.48
CA PRO A 33 0.76 17.28 -6.41
C PRO A 33 -0.29 16.75 -5.42
N LEU A 34 -0.61 15.46 -5.48
CA LEU A 34 -1.59 14.84 -4.58
C LEU A 34 -1.11 14.86 -3.13
N TYR A 35 0.14 14.49 -2.90
CA TYR A 35 0.75 14.48 -1.57
C TYR A 35 0.76 15.86 -0.93
N SER A 36 1.08 16.91 -1.72
CA SER A 36 1.03 18.29 -1.28
C SER A 36 -0.37 18.69 -0.80
N LYS A 37 -1.43 18.29 -1.53
CA LYS A 37 -2.82 18.52 -1.09
C LYS A 37 -3.16 17.75 0.18
N LEU A 38 -2.81 16.47 0.24
CA LEU A 38 -3.11 15.61 1.40
C LEU A 38 -2.41 16.11 2.68
N LYS A 39 -1.21 16.66 2.55
CA LYS A 39 -0.47 17.29 3.67
C LYS A 39 -1.16 18.50 4.28
N LEU A 40 -1.96 19.24 3.51
CA LEU A 40 -2.76 20.35 4.05
C LEU A 40 -3.82 19.85 5.04
N ILE A 41 -4.31 18.62 4.84
CA ILE A 41 -5.30 17.97 5.71
C ILE A 41 -4.61 17.23 6.86
N ASN A 42 -3.53 16.51 6.57
CA ASN A 42 -2.76 15.76 7.55
C ASN A 42 -1.24 16.03 7.37
N PRO A 43 -0.67 16.97 8.13
CA PRO A 43 0.75 17.35 8.00
C PRO A 43 1.74 16.21 8.26
N ASN A 44 1.33 15.20 9.04
CA ASN A 44 2.15 14.05 9.40
C ASN A 44 1.95 12.86 8.44
N MET A 45 1.19 13.06 7.36
CA MET A 45 0.96 12.02 6.36
C MET A 45 2.29 11.64 5.69
N LEU A 46 2.46 10.35 5.47
CA LEU A 46 3.56 9.83 4.67
C LEU A 46 3.24 9.96 3.19
N ASP A 47 4.28 10.01 2.36
CA ASP A 47 4.14 10.00 0.90
C ASP A 47 3.71 8.63 0.35
N LYS A 48 3.46 7.65 1.23
CA LYS A 48 3.03 6.30 0.90
C LYS A 48 1.75 5.90 1.59
N GLY A 49 0.97 5.09 0.88
CA GLY A 49 -0.20 4.39 1.39
C GLY A 49 0.01 2.87 1.32
N PHE A 50 -0.68 2.16 2.21
CA PHE A 50 -0.73 0.71 2.19
C PHE A 50 -2.18 0.27 2.03
N VAL A 51 -2.45 -0.53 1.01
CA VAL A 51 -3.82 -0.76 0.53
C VAL A 51 -4.10 -2.26 0.48
N MET A 52 -5.21 -2.67 1.07
CA MET A 52 -5.84 -3.95 0.79
C MET A 52 -6.92 -3.75 -0.26
N THR A 53 -7.01 -4.65 -1.24
CA THR A 53 -8.01 -4.57 -2.31
C THR A 53 -8.56 -5.94 -2.66
N SER A 54 -9.81 -6.01 -3.13
CA SER A 54 -10.41 -7.24 -3.68
C SER A 54 -9.86 -7.65 -5.05
N GLY A 55 -8.90 -6.88 -5.57
CA GLY A 55 -8.33 -7.01 -6.90
C GLY A 55 -8.90 -5.95 -7.85
N TYR A 56 -8.13 -5.62 -8.88
CA TYR A 56 -8.39 -4.53 -9.82
C TYR A 56 -7.73 -4.80 -11.18
N ILE A 57 -8.19 -4.08 -12.21
CA ILE A 57 -7.75 -4.28 -13.60
C ILE A 57 -6.68 -3.25 -13.99
N HIS A 58 -6.92 -1.95 -13.75
CA HIS A 58 -6.01 -0.90 -14.20
C HIS A 58 -5.25 -0.29 -13.04
N THR A 59 -5.96 0.21 -12.03
CA THR A 59 -5.35 0.80 -10.84
C THR A 59 -6.20 0.60 -9.60
N ILE A 60 -5.58 0.68 -8.42
CA ILE A 60 -6.28 0.63 -7.14
C ILE A 60 -7.33 1.74 -6.96
N ASN A 61 -7.25 2.81 -7.77
CA ASN A 61 -8.16 3.96 -7.76
C ASN A 61 -9.35 3.82 -8.72
N ASP A 62 -9.47 2.73 -9.49
CA ASP A 62 -10.64 2.53 -10.36
C ASP A 62 -11.92 2.57 -9.51
N GLU A 63 -12.99 3.22 -10.00
CA GLU A 63 -14.24 3.43 -9.25
C GLU A 63 -14.88 2.16 -8.69
N ARG A 64 -14.64 1.02 -9.36
CA ARG A 64 -15.18 -0.29 -8.97
C ARG A 64 -14.26 -1.07 -8.04
N THR A 65 -13.05 -0.59 -7.80
CA THR A 65 -12.09 -1.26 -6.93
C THR A 65 -12.47 -1.04 -5.47
N MET A 66 -12.84 -2.11 -4.78
CA MET A 66 -12.99 -2.07 -3.33
C MET A 66 -11.61 -2.06 -2.69
N SER A 67 -11.21 -0.90 -2.16
CA SER A 67 -9.90 -0.68 -1.55
C SER A 67 -10.05 -0.18 -0.11
N LEU A 68 -9.08 -0.56 0.73
CA LEU A 68 -8.99 -0.15 2.13
C LEU A 68 -7.55 0.25 2.44
N PHE A 69 -7.35 1.51 2.82
CA PHE A 69 -6.07 1.97 3.35
C PHE A 69 -5.89 1.47 4.79
N ILE A 70 -4.72 0.90 5.07
CA ILE A 70 -4.36 0.30 6.37
C ILE A 70 -3.03 0.85 6.87
N ASN A 71 -2.88 0.98 8.19
CA ASN A 71 -1.62 1.43 8.81
C ASN A 71 -0.79 0.28 9.39
N ASN A 72 -1.46 -0.83 9.74
CA ASN A 72 -0.87 -2.01 10.36
C ASN A 72 -1.18 -3.24 9.53
N CYS A 73 -0.25 -4.19 9.48
CA CYS A 73 -0.46 -5.48 8.84
C CYS A 73 -1.64 -6.20 9.52
N PRO A 74 -2.68 -6.60 8.78
CA PRO A 74 -3.86 -7.24 9.37
C PRO A 74 -3.57 -8.65 9.90
N PHE A 75 -2.41 -9.22 9.56
CA PHE A 75 -2.05 -10.59 9.91
C PHE A 75 -1.13 -10.69 11.12
N CYS A 76 -0.24 -9.72 11.35
CA CYS A 76 0.72 -9.75 12.45
C CYS A 76 0.80 -8.45 13.27
N GLY A 77 0.01 -7.43 12.94
CA GLY A 77 -0.05 -6.16 13.67
C GLY A 77 1.11 -5.19 13.41
N GLN A 78 2.14 -5.60 12.66
CA GLN A 78 3.29 -4.76 12.33
C GLN A 78 2.86 -3.43 11.70
N LYS A 79 3.34 -2.31 12.25
CA LYS A 79 3.15 -0.98 11.65
C LYS A 79 3.90 -0.93 10.32
N LEU A 80 3.16 -0.73 9.24
CA LEU A 80 3.66 -0.92 7.88
C LEU A 80 4.66 0.16 7.47
N SER A 81 4.44 1.40 7.91
CA SER A 81 5.36 2.51 7.68
C SER A 81 6.72 2.35 8.35
N ASP A 82 6.78 1.60 9.46
CA ASP A 82 8.05 1.33 10.13
C ASP A 82 8.84 0.22 9.42
N PHE A 83 8.16 -0.64 8.65
CA PHE A 83 8.76 -1.76 7.92
C PHE A 83 9.13 -1.38 6.48
N TYR A 84 8.19 -0.79 5.74
CA TYR A 84 8.30 -0.46 4.32
C TYR A 84 8.78 0.97 4.09
N LYS A 85 10.00 1.26 4.54
CA LYS A 85 10.60 2.60 4.45
C LYS A 85 11.10 2.95 3.04
N SER A 86 11.68 1.98 2.32
CA SER A 86 12.26 2.20 0.98
C SER A 86 11.19 2.37 -0.09
N ASP A 87 11.51 3.11 -1.14
CA ASP A 87 10.68 3.21 -2.36
C ASP A 87 10.75 1.92 -3.19
N ASP A 88 11.73 1.04 -2.96
CA ASP A 88 11.87 -0.26 -3.66
C ASP A 88 10.66 -1.19 -3.46
N TYR A 89 9.82 -0.90 -2.47
CA TYR A 89 8.61 -1.65 -2.17
C TYR A 89 7.37 -1.10 -2.88
N VAL A 90 7.44 0.11 -3.44
CA VAL A 90 6.32 0.79 -4.10
C VAL A 90 6.00 0.05 -5.40
N GLN A 91 4.73 -0.29 -5.57
CA GLN A 91 4.22 -0.99 -6.75
C GLN A 91 3.49 -0.04 -7.70
N GLU A 92 2.88 1.02 -7.17
CA GLU A 92 2.08 1.98 -7.96
C GLU A 92 2.25 3.41 -7.46
N ILE A 93 2.11 4.36 -8.40
CA ILE A 93 2.04 5.79 -8.10
C ILE A 93 0.60 6.25 -8.28
N ILE A 94 0.05 6.91 -7.25
CA ILE A 94 -1.29 7.46 -7.26
C ILE A 94 -1.25 8.93 -7.66
N ASN A 95 -1.91 9.22 -8.76
CA ASN A 95 -2.08 10.57 -9.28
C ASN A 95 -3.41 11.16 -8.80
N ASP A 96 -3.49 12.49 -8.87
CA ASP A 96 -4.71 13.26 -8.67
C ASP A 96 -5.75 13.00 -9.78
#